data_AF-F9WKY7-F1
#
_entry.id   AF-F9WKY7-F1
#
_cell.length_a   1.000
_cell.length_b   1.000
_cell.length_c   1.000
_cell.angle_alpha   90.00
_cell.angle_beta   90.00
_cell.angle_gamma   90.00
#
_symmetry.space_group_name_H-M   'P 1'
#
loop_
_entity.id
_entity.type
_entity.pdbx_description
1 polymer ?
#
loop_
_entity_poly.entity_id
_entity_poly.type
_entity_poly.pdbx_seq_one_letter_code
_entity_poly.pdbx_strand_id
1 'polypeptide(L)'
;MMNSHENCIKYSPGVLLGNWYEDMRVREDKVKFYRNQTCASGDMQATAASDASCITDNTCLGEWGDVVILGQPLQLINVASEAALALDPKWPLSYTSSHQCLVTAADTARPQIRTTWVLHKANDEDNIAYKEQLKKGDILHFGQHIRIANEDSHPGGFFYLHSSIRDLGHVGSQPLIASQGACKDNIFVVAKPGERRVDIRGGGPVHIGEPFVLYHAATSQPARCTMKPQKTSLGFELEVNCSFAGDNFSRSIAAVTNHPENLFVIGPETRRARTNLTVASLRSWTERCEWNATSMSCGSGLDILMSRIRQGALHFGGRLGFRVVSKALKVACREQRTTLVDRQKLLSSFRLMGVTIQPIDLDVIYKIFDHDGNGLICAQ
;
A
#
# COMPACT_ATOMS: atom_id res chain seq x y z
N MET A 1 60.16 -22.52 41.54
CA MET A 1 58.84 -22.10 42.08
C MET A 1 57.82 -22.34 40.97
N MET A 2 57.04 -23.42 41.07
CA MET A 2 55.97 -23.75 40.11
C MET A 2 54.68 -23.06 40.55
N ASN A 3 54.15 -22.17 39.71
CA ASN A 3 52.80 -21.61 39.88
C ASN A 3 51.78 -22.64 39.38
N SER A 4 51.32 -23.52 40.27
CA SER A 4 50.13 -24.34 40.04
C SER A 4 48.89 -23.52 40.39
N HIS A 5 48.40 -22.70 39.45
CA HIS A 5 47.01 -22.21 39.53
C HIS A 5 46.09 -23.37 39.17
N GLU A 6 45.68 -24.15 40.16
CA GLU A 6 44.57 -25.09 40.00
C GLU A 6 43.33 -24.31 39.55
N ASN A 7 42.73 -24.73 38.45
CA ASN A 7 41.47 -24.17 37.97
C ASN A 7 40.40 -24.41 39.04
N CYS A 8 39.99 -23.36 39.75
CA CYS A 8 38.86 -23.42 40.68
C CYS A 8 37.62 -24.00 39.97
N ILE A 9 37.08 -25.07 40.56
CA ILE A 9 35.85 -25.72 40.12
C ILE A 9 34.72 -24.67 40.10
N LYS A 10 34.11 -24.46 38.93
CA LYS A 10 32.94 -23.58 38.79
C LYS A 10 31.70 -24.32 39.26
N TYR A 11 31.03 -23.78 40.27
CA TYR A 11 29.81 -24.36 40.82
C TYR A 11 28.56 -23.86 40.08
N SER A 12 27.51 -24.68 40.07
CA SER A 12 26.23 -24.33 39.45
C SER A 12 25.50 -23.21 40.23
N PRO A 13 24.69 -22.39 39.55
CA PRO A 13 23.85 -21.39 40.20
C PRO A 13 22.94 -22.03 41.27
N GLY A 14 23.09 -21.63 42.54
CA GLY A 14 22.37 -22.19 43.68
C GLY A 14 23.26 -22.77 44.78
N VAL A 15 24.54 -23.01 44.48
CA VAL A 15 25.55 -23.39 45.48
C VAL A 15 26.15 -22.12 46.09
N LEU A 16 26.07 -21.98 47.42
CA LEU A 16 26.52 -20.78 48.15
C LEU A 16 28.04 -20.80 48.40
N LEU A 17 28.82 -20.86 47.33
CA LEU A 17 30.29 -20.90 47.36
C LEU A 17 30.89 -19.80 46.48
N GLY A 18 31.96 -19.16 46.97
CA GLY A 18 32.63 -18.06 46.26
C GLY A 18 31.76 -16.80 46.15
N ASN A 19 31.79 -16.14 44.99
CA ASN A 19 31.07 -14.88 44.73
C ASN A 19 29.57 -15.09 44.39
N TRP A 20 28.97 -16.15 44.92
CA TRP A 20 27.59 -16.56 44.60
C TRP A 20 26.57 -15.43 44.81
N TYR A 21 26.79 -14.56 45.80
CA TYR A 21 25.89 -13.43 46.09
C TYR A 21 25.94 -12.36 44.99
N GLU A 22 27.14 -12.05 44.48
CA GLU A 22 27.31 -11.13 43.35
C GLU A 22 26.69 -11.69 42.07
N ASP A 23 26.87 -12.99 41.81
CA ASP A 23 26.27 -13.68 40.67
C ASP A 23 24.73 -13.71 40.76
N MET A 24 24.18 -13.83 41.98
CA MET A 24 22.73 -13.72 42.24
C MET A 24 22.22 -12.30 42.00
N ARG A 25 22.94 -11.27 42.47
CA ARG A 25 22.57 -9.86 42.26
C ARG A 25 22.59 -9.47 40.78
N VAL A 26 23.64 -9.83 40.05
CA VAL A 26 23.73 -9.58 38.60
C VAL A 26 22.58 -10.25 37.85
N ARG A 27 22.16 -11.45 38.27
CA ARG A 27 21.01 -12.13 37.66
C ARG A 27 19.70 -11.44 37.98
N GLU A 28 19.48 -11.03 39.23
CA GLU A 28 18.30 -10.26 39.60
C GLU A 28 18.20 -8.95 38.82
N ASP A 29 19.32 -8.25 38.66
CA ASP A 29 19.37 -6.99 37.90
C ASP A 29 19.16 -7.23 36.41
N LYS A 30 19.71 -8.31 35.83
CA LYS A 30 19.37 -8.73 34.46
C LYS A 30 17.88 -9.04 34.33
N VAL A 31 17.29 -9.78 35.27
CA VAL A 31 15.85 -10.13 35.23
C VAL A 31 14.99 -8.89 35.40
N LYS A 32 15.35 -7.95 36.28
CA LYS A 32 14.67 -6.66 36.43
C LYS A 32 14.81 -5.80 35.18
N PHE A 33 15.99 -5.75 34.58
CA PHE A 33 16.23 -5.06 33.32
C PHE A 33 15.38 -5.67 32.20
N TYR A 34 15.38 -6.99 32.04
CA TYR A 34 14.54 -7.69 31.07
C TYR A 34 13.05 -7.47 31.35
N ARG A 35 12.59 -7.54 32.60
CA ARG A 35 11.19 -7.28 32.97
C ARG A 35 10.79 -5.84 32.67
N ASN A 36 11.63 -4.88 33.02
CA ASN A 36 11.37 -3.46 32.75
C ASN A 36 11.39 -3.20 31.24
N GLN A 37 12.28 -3.85 30.50
CA GLN A 37 12.33 -3.78 29.04
C GLN A 37 11.12 -4.48 28.40
N THR A 38 10.67 -5.64 28.89
CA THR A 38 9.46 -6.31 28.40
C THR A 38 8.16 -5.66 28.86
N CYS A 39 8.13 -4.89 29.95
CA CYS A 39 6.94 -4.12 30.33
C CYS A 39 6.90 -2.77 29.60
N ALA A 40 8.03 -2.08 29.46
CA ALA A 40 8.10 -0.79 28.74
C ALA A 40 8.12 -0.97 27.21
N SER A 41 8.76 -2.02 26.71
CA SER A 41 8.75 -2.40 25.29
C SER A 41 7.71 -3.46 24.96
N GLY A 42 7.06 -4.12 25.92
CA GLY A 42 5.94 -5.04 25.64
C GLY A 42 4.73 -4.31 25.10
N ASP A 43 4.38 -3.15 25.66
CA ASP A 43 3.29 -2.31 25.13
C ASP A 43 3.64 -1.66 23.78
N MET A 44 4.91 -1.62 23.37
CA MET A 44 5.31 -1.10 22.05
C MET A 44 5.61 -2.22 21.03
N GLN A 45 6.20 -3.35 21.45
CA GLN A 45 6.52 -4.51 20.61
C GLN A 45 5.35 -5.46 20.46
N ALA A 46 4.46 -5.63 21.44
CA ALA A 46 3.25 -6.44 21.27
C ALA A 46 2.24 -5.71 20.38
N THR A 47 2.12 -4.38 20.52
CA THR A 47 1.29 -3.54 19.65
C THR A 47 1.89 -3.48 18.24
N ALA A 48 3.22 -3.29 18.11
CA ALA A 48 3.87 -3.44 16.82
C ALA A 48 3.72 -4.86 16.27
N ALA A 49 3.89 -5.95 17.03
CA ALA A 49 3.70 -7.31 16.54
C ALA A 49 2.26 -7.59 16.10
N SER A 50 1.27 -7.07 16.84
CA SER A 50 -0.17 -7.09 16.51
C SER A 50 -0.46 -6.33 15.21
N ASP A 51 0.15 -5.17 15.01
CA ASP A 51 0.04 -4.41 13.76
C ASP A 51 0.83 -5.07 12.62
N ALA A 52 1.83 -5.92 12.91
CA ALA A 52 2.50 -6.72 11.87
C ALA A 52 1.60 -7.85 11.37
N SER A 53 0.86 -8.48 12.29
CA SER A 53 -0.02 -9.58 11.95
C SER A 53 -1.13 -9.14 10.99
N CYS A 54 -1.70 -7.95 11.18
CA CYS A 54 -2.81 -7.51 10.33
C CYS A 54 -2.41 -7.33 8.85
N ILE A 55 -1.20 -6.84 8.57
CA ILE A 55 -0.73 -6.59 7.19
C ILE A 55 -0.47 -7.90 6.42
N THR A 56 -0.21 -8.99 7.13
CA THR A 56 -0.06 -10.34 6.56
C THR A 56 -1.37 -11.12 6.49
N ASP A 57 -2.47 -10.54 6.97
CA ASP A 57 -3.77 -11.19 6.92
C ASP A 57 -4.20 -11.40 5.47
N ASN A 58 -4.89 -12.53 5.25
CA ASN A 58 -5.41 -12.87 3.94
C ASN A 58 -6.50 -11.88 3.54
N THR A 59 -6.48 -11.47 2.28
CA THR A 59 -7.48 -10.58 1.69
C THR A 59 -8.19 -11.25 0.53
N CYS A 60 -9.36 -10.72 0.19
CA CYS A 60 -10.08 -11.09 -1.02
C CYS A 60 -9.69 -10.13 -2.15
N LEU A 61 -9.52 -10.68 -3.35
CA LEU A 61 -9.39 -9.88 -4.57
C LEU A 61 -10.79 -9.53 -5.08
N GLY A 62 -10.89 -8.50 -5.93
CA GLY A 62 -12.15 -8.13 -6.58
C GLY A 62 -12.68 -9.26 -7.47
N GLU A 63 -13.93 -9.14 -7.92
CA GLU A 63 -14.49 -10.08 -8.90
C GLU A 63 -13.75 -9.98 -10.24
N TRP A 64 -13.31 -11.13 -10.77
CA TRP A 64 -12.48 -11.21 -11.95
C TRP A 64 -13.36 -11.29 -13.20
N GLY A 65 -13.34 -10.24 -14.02
CA GLY A 65 -13.87 -10.26 -15.38
C GLY A 65 -12.82 -10.68 -16.41
N ASP A 66 -13.08 -10.35 -17.67
CA ASP A 66 -12.09 -10.48 -18.75
C ASP A 66 -11.12 -9.28 -18.79
N VAL A 67 -11.62 -8.12 -18.35
CA VAL A 67 -10.94 -6.83 -18.43
C VAL A 67 -10.66 -6.31 -17.02
N VAL A 68 -9.54 -5.59 -16.87
CA VAL A 68 -9.15 -4.96 -15.61
C VAL A 68 -10.06 -3.75 -15.32
N ILE A 69 -10.70 -3.78 -14.16
CA ILE A 69 -11.55 -2.71 -13.65
C ILE A 69 -10.78 -1.93 -12.57
N LEU A 70 -10.75 -0.60 -12.73
CA LEU A 70 -10.17 0.34 -11.79
C LEU A 70 -10.99 0.39 -10.50
N GLY A 71 -10.32 0.65 -9.37
CA GLY A 71 -10.97 0.72 -8.06
C GLY A 71 -11.16 -0.63 -7.36
N GLN A 72 -10.94 -1.75 -8.06
CA GLN A 72 -10.98 -3.10 -7.47
C GLN A 72 -9.61 -3.52 -6.89
N PRO A 73 -9.60 -4.35 -5.83
CA PRO A 73 -8.38 -4.88 -5.24
C PRO A 73 -7.81 -6.00 -6.10
N LEU A 74 -6.54 -5.87 -6.48
CA LEU A 74 -5.84 -6.79 -7.37
C LEU A 74 -4.39 -7.03 -6.93
N GLN A 75 -3.74 -8.03 -7.53
CA GLN A 75 -2.30 -8.25 -7.36
C GLN A 75 -1.56 -7.88 -8.64
N LEU A 76 -0.41 -7.22 -8.47
CA LEU A 76 0.52 -6.94 -9.55
C LEU A 76 1.67 -7.95 -9.46
N ILE A 77 1.70 -8.91 -10.37
CA ILE A 77 2.66 -10.01 -10.34
C ILE A 77 3.71 -9.76 -11.42
N ASN A 78 4.98 -9.81 -11.04
CA ASN A 78 6.05 -9.67 -12.01
C ASN A 78 6.20 -10.95 -12.84
N VAL A 79 6.41 -10.81 -14.16
CA VAL A 79 6.49 -11.95 -15.08
C VAL A 79 7.77 -12.78 -14.89
N ALA A 80 8.91 -12.14 -14.59
CA ALA A 80 10.16 -12.88 -14.40
C ALA A 80 10.19 -13.64 -13.07
N SER A 81 9.83 -12.98 -11.97
CA SER A 81 9.93 -13.57 -10.63
C SER A 81 8.69 -14.32 -10.18
N GLU A 82 7.55 -14.13 -10.86
CA GLU A 82 6.23 -14.64 -10.47
C GLU A 82 5.83 -14.24 -9.03
N ALA A 83 6.47 -13.20 -8.50
CA ALA A 83 6.22 -12.65 -7.17
C ALA A 83 5.29 -11.43 -7.27
N ALA A 84 4.41 -11.28 -6.27
CA ALA A 84 3.50 -10.15 -6.18
C ALA A 84 4.20 -8.93 -5.58
N LEU A 85 3.92 -7.75 -6.12
CA LEU A 85 4.37 -6.50 -5.54
C LEU A 85 3.82 -6.36 -4.11
N ALA A 86 4.67 -6.02 -3.16
CA ALA A 86 4.38 -6.04 -1.75
C ALA A 86 4.86 -4.76 -1.06
N LEU A 87 4.06 -4.28 -0.12
CA LEU A 87 4.43 -3.18 0.77
C LEU A 87 5.10 -3.72 2.04
N ASP A 88 6.17 -3.08 2.49
CA ASP A 88 6.70 -3.25 3.85
C ASP A 88 6.54 -1.93 4.62
N PRO A 89 5.45 -1.77 5.38
CA PRO A 89 5.15 -0.53 6.09
C PRO A 89 6.03 -0.31 7.33
N LYS A 90 6.81 -1.33 7.73
CA LYS A 90 7.62 -1.31 8.95
C LYS A 90 9.09 -1.08 8.71
N TRP A 91 9.49 -0.93 7.45
CA TRP A 91 10.87 -0.63 7.12
C TRP A 91 11.13 0.87 7.29
N PRO A 92 11.86 1.31 8.34
CA PRO A 92 12.25 2.70 8.43
C PRO A 92 13.27 2.97 7.32
N LEU A 93 12.87 3.70 6.29
CA LEU A 93 13.82 4.32 5.38
C LEU A 93 14.49 5.45 6.16
N SER A 94 15.67 5.18 6.73
CA SER A 94 16.43 6.09 7.61
C SER A 94 16.80 7.45 6.99
N TYR A 95 16.41 7.72 5.74
CA TYR A 95 16.80 8.88 4.95
C TYR A 95 15.64 9.66 4.32
N THR A 96 14.40 9.21 4.47
CA THR A 96 13.24 9.91 3.89
C THR A 96 12.09 10.00 4.88
N SER A 97 11.23 10.99 4.67
CA SER A 97 10.14 11.41 5.55
C SER A 97 9.32 10.22 6.09
N SER A 98 8.73 10.38 7.29
CA SER A 98 7.90 9.41 8.03
C SER A 98 6.66 8.86 7.29
N HIS A 99 6.52 9.18 6.02
CA HIS A 99 5.41 8.86 5.14
C HIS A 99 5.82 7.95 3.99
N GLN A 100 7.03 7.37 4.02
CA GLN A 100 7.54 6.50 2.97
C GLN A 100 7.88 5.10 3.49
N CYS A 101 7.51 4.09 2.69
CA CYS A 101 7.65 2.68 3.03
C CYS A 101 8.32 1.94 1.87
N LEU A 102 9.01 0.84 2.20
CA LEU A 102 9.69 0.02 1.21
C LEU A 102 8.67 -0.77 0.37
N VAL A 103 8.94 -0.89 -0.93
CA VAL A 103 8.19 -1.77 -1.83
C VAL A 103 9.14 -2.84 -2.36
N THR A 104 8.67 -4.07 -2.34
CA THR A 104 9.41 -5.28 -2.73
C THR A 104 8.51 -6.19 -3.55
N ALA A 105 9.03 -7.32 -4.03
CA ALA A 105 8.19 -8.39 -4.56
C ALA A 105 8.28 -9.63 -3.68
N ALA A 106 7.12 -10.09 -3.21
CA ALA A 106 6.96 -11.20 -2.30
C ALA A 106 6.24 -12.39 -2.97
N ASP A 107 6.76 -13.58 -2.74
CA ASP A 107 6.14 -14.84 -3.17
C ASP A 107 5.20 -15.34 -2.06
N THR A 108 3.93 -14.99 -2.16
CA THR A 108 2.90 -15.26 -1.15
C THR A 108 1.95 -16.38 -1.60
N ALA A 109 1.67 -17.36 -0.73
CA ALA A 109 0.77 -18.47 -1.08
C ALA A 109 -0.71 -18.05 -1.23
N ARG A 110 -1.08 -16.89 -0.67
CA ARG A 110 -2.43 -16.30 -0.75
C ARG A 110 -2.31 -14.77 -0.84
N PRO A 111 -3.33 -14.08 -1.38
CA PRO A 111 -3.38 -12.63 -1.35
C PRO A 111 -3.41 -12.10 0.08
N GLN A 112 -2.51 -11.16 0.39
CA GLN A 112 -2.39 -10.50 1.69
C GLN A 112 -2.60 -8.99 1.55
N ILE A 113 -2.98 -8.30 2.64
CA ILE A 113 -3.19 -6.84 2.64
C ILE A 113 -2.01 -6.10 1.99
N ARG A 114 -0.76 -6.43 2.34
CA ARG A 114 0.44 -5.81 1.74
C ARG A 114 0.64 -6.06 0.26
N THR A 115 0.10 -7.15 -0.29
CA THR A 115 0.27 -7.53 -1.71
C THR A 115 -0.90 -7.11 -2.58
N THR A 116 -1.94 -6.57 -1.95
CA THR A 116 -3.17 -6.14 -2.62
C THR A 116 -3.08 -4.65 -2.92
N TRP A 117 -3.31 -4.31 -4.19
CA TRP A 117 -3.22 -2.96 -4.71
C TRP A 117 -4.52 -2.59 -5.42
N VAL A 118 -4.85 -1.31 -5.44
CA VAL A 118 -6.00 -0.73 -6.13
C VAL A 118 -5.50 0.27 -7.15
N LEU A 119 -5.99 0.16 -8.38
CA LEU A 119 -5.64 1.09 -9.46
C LEU A 119 -6.66 2.23 -9.49
N HIS A 120 -6.17 3.46 -9.34
CA HIS A 120 -6.95 4.69 -9.42
C HIS A 120 -6.62 5.46 -10.69
N LYS A 121 -7.60 6.20 -11.20
CA LYS A 121 -7.37 7.15 -12.30
C LYS A 121 -6.46 8.28 -11.81
N ALA A 122 -5.42 8.59 -12.58
CA ALA A 122 -4.66 9.81 -12.37
C ALA A 122 -5.42 11.02 -12.96
N ASN A 123 -5.26 12.20 -12.37
CA ASN A 123 -5.87 13.43 -12.88
C ASN A 123 -4.76 14.29 -13.45
N ASP A 124 -4.49 14.02 -14.72
CA ASP A 124 -3.44 14.61 -15.52
C ASP A 124 -4.04 15.04 -16.86
N GLU A 125 -3.44 16.03 -17.51
CA GLU A 125 -3.89 16.55 -18.81
C GLU A 125 -3.93 15.44 -19.87
N ASP A 126 -2.97 14.51 -19.80
CA ASP A 126 -2.87 13.34 -20.68
C ASP A 126 -4.02 12.33 -20.48
N ASN A 127 -4.71 12.39 -19.34
CA ASN A 127 -5.84 11.51 -19.05
C ASN A 127 -7.20 12.07 -19.45
N ILE A 128 -7.28 13.34 -19.88
CA ILE A 128 -8.53 14.00 -20.28
C ILE A 128 -9.18 13.26 -21.45
N ALA A 129 -8.39 12.80 -22.42
CA ALA A 129 -8.89 12.02 -23.56
C ALA A 129 -9.61 10.73 -23.12
N TYR A 130 -9.09 10.03 -22.11
CA TYR A 130 -9.73 8.82 -21.57
C TYR A 130 -10.98 9.13 -20.73
N LYS A 131 -11.04 10.30 -20.09
CA LYS A 131 -12.23 10.74 -19.34
C LYS A 131 -13.36 11.21 -20.26
N GLU A 132 -13.05 11.96 -21.31
CA GLU A 132 -14.04 12.62 -22.15
C GLU A 132 -14.47 11.77 -23.36
N GLN A 133 -13.53 11.09 -24.02
CA GLN A 133 -13.78 10.37 -25.28
C GLN A 133 -14.21 8.92 -25.04
N LEU A 134 -13.61 8.27 -24.04
CA LEU A 134 -13.94 6.91 -23.62
C LEU A 134 -14.88 6.98 -22.40
N LYS A 135 -16.16 7.35 -22.62
CA LYS A 135 -17.24 7.22 -21.60
C LYS A 135 -17.53 5.75 -21.20
N LYS A 136 -16.55 4.85 -21.31
CA LYS A 136 -16.67 3.40 -21.08
C LYS A 136 -16.15 3.05 -19.69
N GLY A 137 -16.98 3.26 -18.69
CA GLY A 137 -16.83 2.68 -17.35
C GLY A 137 -15.47 2.91 -16.66
N ASP A 138 -15.25 2.18 -15.58
CA ASP A 138 -13.99 2.18 -14.83
C ASP A 138 -12.99 1.17 -15.39
N ILE A 139 -12.85 1.09 -16.72
CA ILE A 139 -11.97 0.12 -17.38
C ILE A 139 -10.56 0.68 -17.59
N LEU A 140 -9.53 -0.12 -17.27
CA LEU A 140 -8.14 0.23 -17.55
C LEU A 140 -7.81 0.06 -19.03
N HIS A 141 -7.19 1.08 -19.63
CA HIS A 141 -6.72 1.07 -21.02
C HIS A 141 -5.21 1.26 -21.11
N PHE A 142 -4.60 0.73 -22.16
CA PHE A 142 -3.20 1.02 -22.48
C PHE A 142 -3.03 2.50 -22.84
N GLY A 143 -1.98 3.10 -22.30
CA GLY A 143 -1.66 4.52 -22.38
C GLY A 143 -2.38 5.40 -21.36
N GLN A 144 -3.16 4.82 -20.45
CA GLN A 144 -3.81 5.56 -19.38
C GLN A 144 -2.84 5.82 -18.22
N HIS A 145 -2.90 7.03 -17.66
CA HIS A 145 -2.17 7.38 -16.44
C HIS A 145 -2.95 6.91 -15.21
N ILE A 146 -2.29 6.23 -14.29
CA ILE A 146 -2.91 5.64 -13.11
C ILE A 146 -2.09 5.93 -11.86
N ARG A 147 -2.72 5.79 -10.69
CA ARG A 147 -2.06 5.71 -9.40
C ARG A 147 -2.32 4.32 -8.82
N ILE A 148 -1.32 3.73 -8.20
CA ILE A 148 -1.41 2.39 -7.63
C ILE A 148 -1.34 2.53 -6.12
N ALA A 149 -2.40 2.16 -5.41
CA ALA A 149 -2.53 2.38 -3.98
C ALA A 149 -2.67 1.07 -3.21
N ASN A 150 -2.08 1.01 -2.02
CA ASN A 150 -2.44 0.05 -1.00
C ASN A 150 -3.35 0.77 0.01
N GLU A 151 -4.63 0.41 0.01
CA GLU A 151 -5.67 1.10 0.81
C GLU A 151 -5.73 0.63 2.26
N ASP A 152 -5.48 -0.67 2.50
CA ASP A 152 -5.79 -1.34 3.76
C ASP A 152 -4.57 -1.50 4.69
N SER A 153 -3.35 -1.18 4.21
CA SER A 153 -2.11 -1.39 4.97
C SER A 153 -1.92 -0.47 6.18
N HIS A 154 -2.60 0.66 6.27
CA HIS A 154 -2.37 1.62 7.35
C HIS A 154 -3.58 2.52 7.66
N PRO A 155 -3.93 2.73 8.94
CA PRO A 155 -5.11 3.52 9.33
C PRO A 155 -4.98 5.02 9.06
N GLY A 156 -3.75 5.50 8.82
CA GLY A 156 -3.46 6.90 8.51
C GLY A 156 -3.84 7.33 7.09
N GLY A 157 -4.22 6.41 6.20
CA GLY A 157 -4.57 6.70 4.81
C GLY A 157 -3.74 5.88 3.81
N PHE A 158 -3.97 6.13 2.52
CA PHE A 158 -3.48 5.26 1.45
C PHE A 158 -1.99 5.46 1.14
N PHE A 159 -1.32 4.33 0.87
CA PHE A 159 0.06 4.29 0.40
C PHE A 159 0.10 4.12 -1.11
N TYR A 160 0.56 5.13 -1.83
CA TYR A 160 0.68 5.10 -3.28
C TYR A 160 2.09 4.71 -3.70
N LEU A 161 2.23 3.90 -4.75
CA LEU A 161 3.52 3.70 -5.40
C LEU A 161 4.11 5.05 -5.80
N HIS A 162 5.39 5.23 -5.52
CA HIS A 162 6.09 6.49 -5.63
C HIS A 162 7.50 6.23 -6.15
N SER A 163 7.91 7.05 -7.11
CA SER A 163 9.29 7.07 -7.58
C SER A 163 9.67 8.52 -7.83
N SER A 164 10.79 8.98 -7.30
CA SER A 164 11.25 10.36 -7.51
C SER A 164 12.52 10.40 -8.37
N ILE A 165 12.76 11.55 -8.99
CA ILE A 165 14.04 11.84 -9.65
C ILE A 165 15.13 11.83 -8.55
N ARG A 166 16.16 11.00 -8.69
CA ARG A 166 17.34 11.08 -7.81
C ARG A 166 18.09 12.39 -8.04
N ASP A 167 18.69 12.93 -6.98
CA ASP A 167 19.62 14.04 -7.06
C ASP A 167 20.77 13.75 -8.04
N LEU A 168 21.25 14.82 -8.70
CA LEU A 168 22.35 14.78 -9.67
C LEU A 168 23.59 14.09 -9.07
N GLY A 169 24.04 12.98 -9.66
CA GLY A 169 25.29 12.30 -9.30
C GLY A 169 25.18 10.78 -9.13
N HIS A 170 23.97 10.23 -8.97
CA HIS A 170 23.76 8.78 -8.94
C HIS A 170 23.39 8.24 -10.32
N VAL A 171 24.36 7.63 -11.00
CA VAL A 171 24.12 6.76 -12.16
C VAL A 171 23.52 5.45 -11.62
N GLY A 172 22.24 5.17 -11.91
CA GLY A 172 21.61 3.92 -11.50
C GLY A 172 20.12 4.01 -11.20
N SER A 173 19.51 2.84 -11.01
CA SER A 173 18.09 2.59 -10.77
C SER A 173 17.44 3.55 -9.75
N GLN A 174 16.25 4.03 -10.07
CA GLN A 174 15.43 4.84 -9.17
C GLN A 174 14.73 3.94 -8.14
N PRO A 175 14.65 4.32 -6.86
CA PRO A 175 13.93 3.52 -5.89
C PRO A 175 12.42 3.57 -6.21
N LEU A 176 11.78 2.40 -6.21
CA LEU A 176 10.32 2.32 -6.22
C LEU A 176 9.89 2.05 -4.77
N ILE A 177 9.21 3.03 -4.18
CA ILE A 177 8.76 3.00 -2.79
C ILE A 177 7.25 3.26 -2.74
N ALA A 178 6.65 3.24 -1.55
CA ALA A 178 5.30 3.70 -1.37
C ALA A 178 5.31 4.96 -0.50
N SER A 179 4.52 5.97 -0.87
CA SER A 179 4.36 7.21 -0.11
C SER A 179 2.91 7.42 0.30
N GLN A 180 2.70 7.91 1.51
CA GLN A 180 1.37 8.29 1.98
C GLN A 180 0.91 9.58 1.30
N GLY A 181 -0.30 9.56 0.75
CA GLY A 181 -0.90 10.71 0.04
C GLY A 181 -0.51 10.79 -1.43
N ALA A 182 -1.40 11.37 -2.24
CA ALA A 182 -1.25 11.44 -3.69
C ALA A 182 -0.42 12.66 -4.11
N CYS A 183 0.61 12.45 -4.93
CA CYS A 183 1.36 13.50 -5.60
C CYS A 183 1.60 13.18 -7.09
N LYS A 184 2.33 14.05 -7.80
CA LYS A 184 2.65 13.87 -9.23
C LYS A 184 3.61 12.70 -9.48
N ASP A 185 4.50 12.42 -8.52
CA ASP A 185 5.47 11.32 -8.58
C ASP A 185 4.84 9.94 -8.24
N ASN A 186 3.52 9.90 -8.03
CA ASN A 186 2.75 8.66 -7.86
C ASN A 186 2.05 8.21 -9.15
N ILE A 187 2.30 8.90 -10.27
CA ILE A 187 1.61 8.64 -11.54
C ILE A 187 2.44 7.68 -12.39
N PHE A 188 1.79 6.60 -12.81
CA PHE A 188 2.36 5.60 -13.70
C PHE A 188 1.52 5.46 -14.96
N VAL A 189 2.17 5.18 -16.09
CA VAL A 189 1.53 4.95 -17.38
C VAL A 189 1.59 3.47 -17.70
N VAL A 190 0.43 2.89 -18.01
CA VAL A 190 0.34 1.50 -18.46
C VAL A 190 0.64 1.44 -19.95
N ALA A 191 1.62 0.65 -20.37
CA ALA A 191 2.01 0.53 -21.78
C ALA A 191 2.08 -0.93 -22.21
N LYS A 192 1.90 -1.19 -23.52
CA LYS A 192 2.11 -2.55 -24.03
C LYS A 192 3.61 -2.88 -24.06
N PRO A 193 3.96 -4.16 -23.90
CA PRO A 193 5.33 -4.62 -24.11
C PRO A 193 5.85 -4.19 -25.48
N GLY A 194 7.02 -3.55 -25.51
CA GLY A 194 7.71 -3.20 -26.75
C GLY A 194 7.21 -1.93 -27.44
N GLU A 195 6.20 -1.26 -26.89
CA GLU A 195 5.79 0.07 -27.36
C GLU A 195 6.84 1.12 -27.01
N ARG A 196 7.07 2.02 -27.96
CA ARG A 196 7.96 3.16 -27.77
C ARG A 196 7.22 4.21 -26.95
N ARG A 197 7.93 4.90 -26.04
CA ARG A 197 7.38 5.96 -25.17
C ARG A 197 6.53 6.99 -25.93
N VAL A 198 6.97 7.41 -27.12
CA VAL A 198 6.31 8.46 -27.90
C VAL A 198 4.99 7.98 -28.53
N ASP A 199 4.82 6.66 -28.62
CA ASP A 199 3.69 5.98 -29.26
C ASP A 199 2.67 5.47 -28.23
N ILE A 200 2.87 5.72 -26.92
CA ILE A 200 1.92 5.37 -25.86
C ILE A 200 0.71 6.32 -25.96
N ARG A 201 -0.17 6.08 -26.94
CA ARG A 201 -1.41 6.84 -27.14
C ARG A 201 -2.53 5.89 -27.55
N GLY A 202 -3.65 5.95 -26.83
CA GLY A 202 -4.94 5.42 -27.26
C GLY A 202 -4.95 3.92 -27.50
N GLY A 203 -4.59 3.14 -26.47
CA GLY A 203 -4.63 1.69 -26.55
C GLY A 203 -5.97 1.08 -26.13
N GLY A 204 -6.18 -0.18 -26.49
CA GLY A 204 -7.35 -0.96 -26.11
C GLY A 204 -7.42 -1.26 -24.60
N PRO A 205 -8.50 -1.92 -24.14
CA PRO A 205 -8.63 -2.36 -22.76
C PRO A 205 -7.52 -3.36 -22.40
N VAL A 206 -7.07 -3.31 -21.13
CA VAL A 206 -6.08 -4.26 -20.59
C VAL A 206 -6.82 -5.48 -20.05
N HIS A 207 -6.46 -6.67 -20.55
CA HIS A 207 -7.08 -7.92 -20.10
C HIS A 207 -6.36 -8.50 -18.90
N ILE A 208 -7.08 -9.28 -18.11
CA ILE A 208 -6.50 -10.03 -17.00
C ILE A 208 -5.47 -11.04 -17.55
N GLY A 209 -4.30 -11.12 -16.93
CA GLY A 209 -3.20 -11.98 -17.37
C GLY A 209 -2.41 -11.45 -18.57
N GLU A 210 -2.84 -10.35 -19.20
CA GLU A 210 -2.08 -9.70 -20.27
C GLU A 210 -0.87 -8.98 -19.68
N PRO A 211 0.35 -9.20 -20.20
CA PRO A 211 1.54 -8.52 -19.71
C PRO A 211 1.55 -7.05 -20.11
N PHE A 212 1.89 -6.19 -19.17
CA PHE A 212 2.03 -4.75 -19.39
C PHE A 212 3.24 -4.18 -18.66
N VAL A 213 3.63 -2.98 -19.07
CA VAL A 213 4.74 -2.23 -18.50
C VAL A 213 4.19 -1.05 -17.70
N LEU A 214 4.77 -0.78 -16.53
CA LEU A 214 4.45 0.39 -15.70
C LEU A 214 5.57 1.42 -15.82
N TYR A 215 5.35 2.48 -16.58
CA TYR A 215 6.30 3.59 -16.66
C TYR A 215 5.99 4.65 -15.62
N HIS A 216 6.97 5.08 -14.85
CA HIS A 216 6.80 6.27 -14.03
C HIS A 216 6.64 7.51 -14.93
N ALA A 217 5.56 8.29 -14.77
CA ALA A 217 5.21 9.36 -15.72
C ALA A 217 6.30 10.43 -15.81
N ALA A 218 6.83 10.90 -14.67
CA ALA A 218 7.80 11.99 -14.64
C ALA A 218 9.20 11.56 -15.13
N THR A 219 9.66 10.35 -14.80
CA THR A 219 11.03 9.90 -15.12
C THR A 219 11.10 9.00 -16.34
N SER A 220 9.97 8.42 -16.73
CA SER A 220 9.81 7.44 -17.81
C SER A 220 10.71 6.23 -17.68
N GLN A 221 11.04 5.89 -16.43
CA GLN A 221 11.69 4.64 -16.11
C GLN A 221 10.60 3.59 -15.81
N PRO A 222 10.71 2.38 -16.38
CA PRO A 222 9.77 1.32 -16.11
C PRO A 222 10.03 0.74 -14.71
N ALA A 223 8.97 0.34 -14.01
CA ALA A 223 9.07 -0.51 -12.84
C ALA A 223 9.73 -1.83 -13.24
N ARG A 224 10.57 -2.35 -12.35
CA ARG A 224 11.37 -3.57 -12.54
C ARG A 224 11.43 -4.34 -11.23
N CYS A 225 11.15 -5.62 -11.29
CA CYS A 225 11.54 -6.55 -10.23
C CYS A 225 12.90 -7.12 -10.61
N THR A 226 13.90 -6.89 -9.77
CA THR A 226 15.19 -7.54 -9.94
C THR A 226 15.21 -8.85 -9.14
N MET A 227 15.99 -9.83 -9.59
CA MET A 227 16.18 -11.09 -8.85
C MET A 227 17.11 -10.96 -7.63
N LYS A 228 17.46 -9.73 -7.24
CA LYS A 228 18.32 -9.48 -6.09
C LYS A 228 17.52 -9.60 -4.80
N PRO A 229 18.04 -10.29 -3.77
CA PRO A 229 17.38 -10.36 -2.48
C PRO A 229 17.44 -9.01 -1.77
N GLN A 230 16.29 -8.55 -1.28
CA GLN A 230 16.10 -7.37 -0.46
C GLN A 230 15.67 -7.80 0.94
N LYS A 231 16.35 -7.29 1.97
CA LYS A 231 15.97 -7.52 3.36
C LYS A 231 14.76 -6.65 3.73
N THR A 232 13.76 -7.26 4.34
CA THR A 232 12.51 -6.62 4.81
C THR A 232 12.27 -6.94 6.29
N SER A 233 11.23 -6.35 6.87
CA SER A 233 10.76 -6.69 8.23
C SER A 233 10.18 -8.12 8.31
N LEU A 234 9.82 -8.71 7.17
CA LEU A 234 9.15 -10.01 7.05
C LEU A 234 10.07 -11.13 6.51
N GLY A 235 11.30 -10.80 6.15
CA GLY A 235 12.30 -11.76 5.70
C GLY A 235 13.15 -11.24 4.54
N PHE A 236 13.53 -12.14 3.64
CA PHE A 236 14.18 -11.78 2.39
C PHE A 236 13.17 -11.88 1.24
N GLU A 237 13.00 -10.80 0.52
CA GLU A 237 12.12 -10.66 -0.65
C GLU A 237 12.94 -10.19 -1.85
N LEU A 238 12.30 -9.83 -2.96
CA LEU A 238 13.00 -9.34 -4.15
C LEU A 238 12.99 -7.82 -4.23
N GLU A 239 14.12 -7.24 -4.65
CA GLU A 239 14.27 -5.80 -4.84
C GLU A 239 13.44 -5.33 -6.04
N VAL A 240 12.63 -4.30 -5.82
CA VAL A 240 11.87 -3.62 -6.86
C VAL A 240 12.38 -2.19 -7.00
N ASN A 241 12.59 -1.76 -8.24
CA ASN A 241 13.08 -0.42 -8.55
C ASN A 241 12.52 0.07 -9.90
N CYS A 242 12.71 1.33 -10.22
CA CYS A 242 12.45 1.90 -11.54
C CYS A 242 13.76 1.88 -12.34
N SER A 243 13.86 1.00 -13.33
CA SER A 243 15.00 0.91 -14.25
C SER A 243 14.70 0.01 -15.44
N PHE A 244 15.42 0.19 -16.54
CA PHE A 244 15.37 -0.74 -17.67
C PHE A 244 16.16 -2.01 -17.36
N ALA A 245 15.61 -3.17 -17.72
CA ALA A 245 16.33 -4.44 -17.68
C ALA A 245 17.19 -4.67 -18.93
N GLY A 246 18.24 -5.49 -18.78
CA GLY A 246 19.23 -5.79 -19.82
C GLY A 246 20.45 -4.86 -19.83
N ASP A 247 21.46 -5.21 -20.62
CA ASP A 247 22.76 -4.54 -20.65
C ASP A 247 22.87 -3.44 -21.72
N ASN A 248 21.94 -3.40 -22.69
CA ASN A 248 21.94 -2.48 -23.83
C ASN A 248 20.69 -1.58 -23.86
N PHE A 249 20.54 -0.73 -22.85
CA PHE A 249 19.43 0.20 -22.78
C PHE A 249 19.85 1.64 -23.14
N SER A 250 19.19 2.21 -24.14
CA SER A 250 19.27 3.63 -24.46
C SER A 250 17.86 4.17 -24.60
N ARG A 251 17.64 5.44 -24.23
CA ARG A 251 16.37 6.15 -24.50
C ARG A 251 15.98 6.14 -25.98
N SER A 252 16.93 5.90 -26.88
CA SER A 252 16.73 5.77 -28.33
C SER A 252 16.41 4.35 -28.82
N ILE A 253 16.68 3.30 -28.02
CA ILE A 253 16.36 1.91 -28.37
C ILE A 253 14.98 1.61 -27.80
N ALA A 254 13.99 1.70 -28.66
CA ALA A 254 12.65 2.02 -28.23
C ALA A 254 11.80 0.82 -27.77
N ALA A 255 12.38 -0.36 -27.51
CA ALA A 255 11.64 -1.57 -27.10
C ALA A 255 12.39 -2.43 -26.05
N VAL A 256 13.11 -1.80 -25.13
CA VAL A 256 13.82 -2.51 -24.04
C VAL A 256 12.85 -3.17 -23.04
N THR A 257 11.59 -2.75 -23.03
CA THR A 257 10.60 -3.20 -22.04
C THR A 257 9.90 -4.51 -22.35
N ASN A 258 10.41 -5.27 -23.32
CA ASN A 258 10.04 -6.67 -23.51
C ASN A 258 10.74 -7.62 -22.52
N HIS A 259 11.74 -7.15 -21.79
CA HIS A 259 12.40 -7.97 -20.78
C HIS A 259 11.41 -8.34 -19.65
N PRO A 260 11.32 -9.62 -19.25
CA PRO A 260 10.29 -10.09 -18.32
C PRO A 260 10.40 -9.46 -16.92
N GLU A 261 11.57 -8.95 -16.55
CA GLU A 261 11.77 -8.24 -15.28
C GLU A 261 11.03 -6.89 -15.23
N ASN A 262 10.74 -6.28 -16.37
CA ASN A 262 9.94 -5.05 -16.50
C ASN A 262 8.45 -5.29 -16.76
N LEU A 263 8.04 -6.55 -16.93
CA LEU A 263 6.67 -6.91 -17.24
C LEU A 263 5.91 -7.30 -15.96
N PHE A 264 4.68 -6.83 -15.87
CA PHE A 264 3.74 -7.20 -14.83
C PHE A 264 2.47 -7.74 -15.46
N VAL A 265 1.80 -8.63 -14.74
CA VAL A 265 0.47 -9.14 -15.07
C VAL A 265 -0.44 -8.94 -13.87
N ILE A 266 -1.72 -8.71 -14.14
CA ILE A 266 -2.76 -8.77 -13.12
C ILE A 266 -3.28 -10.20 -13.12
N GLY A 267 -3.04 -10.91 -12.02
CA GLY A 267 -3.34 -12.33 -11.88
C GLY A 267 -3.76 -12.68 -10.46
N PRO A 268 -4.57 -13.74 -10.28
CA PRO A 268 -5.13 -14.07 -8.97
C PRO A 268 -4.12 -14.76 -8.04
N GLU A 269 -3.00 -15.25 -8.60
CA GLU A 269 -2.10 -16.19 -7.91
C GLU A 269 -0.64 -16.02 -8.33
N THR A 270 0.23 -15.96 -7.33
CA THR A 270 1.70 -16.08 -7.46
C THR A 270 2.12 -17.54 -7.71
N ARG A 271 3.41 -17.75 -7.95
CA ARG A 271 4.00 -19.10 -8.08
C ARG A 271 3.67 -20.03 -6.90
N ARG A 272 3.85 -19.57 -5.65
CA ARG A 272 3.53 -20.39 -4.46
C ARG A 272 2.05 -20.66 -4.28
N ALA A 273 1.18 -19.77 -4.73
CA ALA A 273 -0.26 -20.03 -4.69
C ALA A 273 -0.59 -21.22 -5.63
N ARG A 274 -0.03 -21.22 -6.85
CA ARG A 274 -0.25 -22.29 -7.84
C ARG A 274 0.22 -23.67 -7.38
N THR A 275 1.38 -23.76 -6.72
CA THR A 275 1.93 -25.05 -6.28
C THR A 275 1.27 -25.65 -5.04
N ASN A 276 0.57 -24.83 -4.24
CA ASN A 276 -0.11 -25.27 -3.02
C ASN A 276 -1.59 -25.66 -3.22
N LEU A 277 -2.10 -25.57 -4.45
CA LEU A 277 -3.47 -26.00 -4.80
C LEU A 277 -3.55 -27.53 -4.81
N THR A 278 -3.95 -28.11 -3.67
CA THR A 278 -4.53 -29.46 -3.65
C THR A 278 -6.05 -29.35 -3.84
N VAL A 279 -6.66 -30.37 -4.46
CA VAL A 279 -8.09 -30.39 -4.88
C VAL A 279 -9.10 -30.04 -3.76
N ALA A 280 -8.68 -30.13 -2.49
CA ALA A 280 -9.49 -29.75 -1.33
C ALA A 280 -9.62 -28.24 -1.09
N SER A 281 -8.69 -27.40 -1.56
CA SER A 281 -8.71 -25.95 -1.30
C SER A 281 -9.63 -25.14 -2.23
N LEU A 282 -10.07 -25.71 -3.35
CA LEU A 282 -11.01 -25.07 -4.28
C LEU A 282 -12.44 -24.96 -3.73
N ARG A 283 -12.84 -25.86 -2.81
CA ARG A 283 -14.18 -25.82 -2.18
C ARG A 283 -14.26 -24.88 -0.98
N SER A 284 -13.15 -24.56 -0.31
CA SER A 284 -13.16 -23.66 0.84
C SER A 284 -13.05 -22.18 0.47
N TRP A 285 -12.89 -21.86 -0.82
CA TRP A 285 -12.70 -20.49 -1.28
C TRP A 285 -14.01 -19.71 -1.35
N THR A 286 -15.13 -20.40 -1.58
CA THR A 286 -16.49 -19.83 -1.60
C THR A 286 -17.10 -19.66 -0.21
N GLU A 287 -16.74 -20.48 0.79
CA GLU A 287 -17.44 -20.50 2.09
C GLU A 287 -16.78 -19.66 3.19
N ARG A 288 -15.52 -19.21 3.04
CA ARG A 288 -14.77 -18.57 4.12
C ARG A 288 -14.56 -17.05 3.96
N CYS A 289 -15.04 -16.46 2.87
CA CYS A 289 -14.95 -15.02 2.60
C CYS A 289 -16.08 -14.20 3.25
N GLU A 290 -17.08 -14.84 3.87
CA GLU A 290 -18.24 -14.11 4.40
C GLU A 290 -17.98 -13.39 5.73
N TRP A 291 -16.97 -13.76 6.53
CA TRP A 291 -16.99 -13.40 7.96
C TRP A 291 -15.96 -12.38 8.45
N ASN A 292 -15.19 -11.70 7.59
CA ASN A 292 -14.38 -10.53 8.00
C ASN A 292 -14.13 -9.52 6.87
N ALA A 293 -14.96 -9.52 5.81
CA ALA A 293 -14.84 -8.57 4.72
C ALA A 293 -15.56 -7.25 5.02
N THR A 294 -15.19 -6.56 6.09
CA THR A 294 -15.18 -5.08 6.05
C THR A 294 -13.98 -4.61 5.24
N SER A 295 -13.86 -5.13 4.00
CA SER A 295 -13.01 -4.51 3.00
C SER A 295 -13.70 -3.21 2.60
N MET A 296 -13.02 -2.08 2.83
CA MET A 296 -13.48 -0.74 2.44
C MET A 296 -13.63 -0.59 0.92
N SER A 297 -13.29 -1.61 0.15
CA SER A 297 -13.29 -1.68 -1.30
C SER A 297 -14.66 -1.86 -1.95
N CYS A 298 -15.65 -2.46 -1.26
CA CYS A 298 -16.91 -2.88 -1.91
C CYS A 298 -18.11 -1.93 -1.76
N GLY A 299 -17.90 -0.63 -1.49
CA GLY A 299 -18.99 0.36 -1.30
C GLY A 299 -19.78 0.21 0.01
N SER A 300 -19.82 -0.99 0.60
CA SER A 300 -20.42 -1.27 1.93
C SER A 300 -19.77 -0.46 3.06
N GLY A 301 -18.46 -0.17 2.96
CA GLY A 301 -17.74 0.68 3.90
C GLY A 301 -18.23 2.13 3.90
N LEU A 302 -18.66 2.66 2.75
CA LEU A 302 -19.20 4.02 2.66
C LEU A 302 -20.55 4.12 3.37
N ASP A 303 -21.45 3.15 3.21
CA ASP A 303 -22.76 3.18 3.86
C ASP A 303 -22.63 3.12 5.40
N ILE A 304 -21.68 2.32 5.89
CA ILE A 304 -21.33 2.25 7.32
C ILE A 304 -20.72 3.58 7.78
N LEU A 305 -19.83 4.16 6.99
CA LEU A 305 -19.23 5.46 7.31
C LEU A 305 -20.26 6.60 7.31
N MET A 306 -21.11 6.67 6.29
CA MET A 306 -22.17 7.67 6.15
C MET A 306 -23.24 7.51 7.23
N SER A 307 -23.57 6.28 7.63
CA SER A 307 -24.46 6.03 8.78
C SER A 307 -23.82 6.45 10.10
N ARG A 308 -22.52 6.21 10.30
CA ARG A 308 -21.76 6.71 11.47
C ARG A 308 -21.70 8.23 11.52
N ILE A 309 -21.44 8.89 10.39
CA ILE A 309 -21.48 10.36 10.27
C ILE A 309 -22.88 10.88 10.58
N ARG A 310 -23.92 10.24 10.05
CA ARG A 310 -25.33 10.59 10.29
C ARG A 310 -25.70 10.42 11.76
N GLN A 311 -25.29 9.32 12.39
CA GLN A 311 -25.54 9.06 13.80
C GLN A 311 -24.77 10.03 14.70
N GLY A 312 -23.51 10.33 14.38
CA GLY A 312 -22.73 11.34 15.09
C GLY A 312 -23.32 12.75 14.96
N ALA A 313 -23.79 13.12 13.76
CA ALA A 313 -24.49 14.38 13.53
C ALA A 313 -25.74 14.53 14.41
N LEU A 314 -26.51 13.45 14.55
CA LEU A 314 -27.71 13.40 15.38
C LEU A 314 -27.38 13.38 16.87
N HIS A 315 -26.35 12.64 17.27
CA HIS A 315 -25.98 12.44 18.67
C HIS A 315 -25.35 13.69 19.29
N PHE A 316 -24.41 14.33 18.59
CA PHE A 316 -23.71 15.52 19.09
C PHE A 316 -24.40 16.83 18.70
N GLY A 317 -25.10 16.87 17.56
CA GLY A 317 -25.72 18.09 17.04
C GLY A 317 -27.25 18.18 17.19
N GLY A 318 -27.94 17.09 17.56
CA GLY A 318 -29.40 17.05 17.67
C GLY A 318 -30.11 17.54 16.39
N ARG A 319 -31.19 18.32 16.52
CA ARG A 319 -31.92 18.94 15.38
C ARG A 319 -31.09 19.95 14.56
N LEU A 320 -29.94 20.40 15.09
CA LEU A 320 -29.12 21.45 14.49
C LEU A 320 -27.85 20.90 13.81
N GLY A 321 -27.47 19.66 14.06
CA GLY A 321 -26.23 19.05 13.55
C GLY A 321 -26.11 19.13 12.04
N PHE A 322 -27.13 18.66 11.31
CA PHE A 322 -27.14 18.76 9.84
C PHE A 322 -27.19 20.21 9.34
N ARG A 323 -27.83 21.12 10.07
CA ARG A 323 -27.89 22.54 9.70
C ARG A 323 -26.50 23.19 9.77
N VAL A 324 -25.67 22.80 10.75
CA VAL A 324 -24.28 23.25 10.87
C VAL A 324 -23.45 22.74 9.70
N VAL A 325 -23.63 21.49 9.28
CA VAL A 325 -22.95 20.91 8.10
C VAL A 325 -23.34 21.63 6.82
N SER A 326 -24.64 21.75 6.57
CA SER A 326 -25.12 22.41 5.37
C SER A 326 -24.67 23.87 5.32
N LYS A 327 -24.50 24.53 6.48
CA LYS A 327 -23.92 25.88 6.55
C LYS A 327 -22.41 25.90 6.32
N ALA A 328 -21.66 24.96 6.90
CA ALA A 328 -20.21 24.86 6.74
C ALA A 328 -19.80 24.48 5.30
N LEU A 329 -20.56 23.58 4.68
CA LEU A 329 -20.43 23.22 3.27
C LEU A 329 -21.04 24.28 2.33
N LYS A 330 -21.63 25.36 2.86
CA LYS A 330 -22.30 26.44 2.11
C LYS A 330 -23.50 26.00 1.24
N VAL A 331 -24.00 24.79 1.42
CA VAL A 331 -25.17 24.22 0.72
C VAL A 331 -26.50 24.80 1.24
N ALA A 332 -26.57 25.22 2.50
CA ALA A 332 -27.80 25.66 3.15
C ALA A 332 -28.39 26.96 2.59
N CYS A 333 -27.59 27.82 1.96
CA CYS A 333 -28.00 29.17 1.56
C CYS A 333 -28.36 29.31 0.07
N ARG A 334 -28.28 28.25 -0.75
CA ARG A 334 -28.56 28.28 -2.22
C ARG A 334 -27.80 29.36 -3.03
N GLU A 335 -26.81 30.05 -2.45
CA GLU A 335 -26.07 31.13 -3.13
C GLU A 335 -25.13 30.59 -4.23
N GLN A 336 -24.69 29.33 -4.13
CA GLN A 336 -23.94 28.63 -5.17
C GLN A 336 -24.58 27.25 -5.39
N ARG A 337 -25.00 26.93 -6.63
CA ARG A 337 -25.59 25.62 -6.98
C ARG A 337 -24.64 24.44 -6.78
N THR A 338 -23.34 24.71 -6.71
CA THR A 338 -22.27 23.73 -6.55
C THR A 338 -21.18 24.37 -5.70
N THR A 339 -20.81 23.72 -4.59
CA THR A 339 -19.73 24.20 -3.72
C THR A 339 -18.61 23.19 -3.72
N LEU A 340 -17.40 23.63 -4.08
CA LEU A 340 -16.21 22.79 -4.05
C LEU A 340 -15.60 22.81 -2.65
N VAL A 341 -15.47 21.62 -2.05
CA VAL A 341 -15.01 21.46 -0.68
C VAL A 341 -13.70 20.70 -0.68
N ASP A 342 -12.67 21.33 -0.13
CA ASP A 342 -11.34 20.75 0.07
C ASP A 342 -11.31 19.85 1.32
N ARG A 343 -10.36 18.92 1.37
CA ARG A 343 -10.22 17.88 2.38
C ARG A 343 -10.13 18.45 3.78
N GLN A 344 -9.36 19.53 3.96
CA GLN A 344 -9.22 20.20 5.25
C GLN A 344 -10.52 20.87 5.69
N LYS A 345 -11.30 21.44 4.76
CA LYS A 345 -12.61 22.04 5.03
C LYS A 345 -13.66 21.00 5.35
N LEU A 346 -13.61 19.84 4.70
CA LEU A 346 -14.50 18.71 4.99
C LEU A 346 -14.21 18.15 6.40
N LEU A 347 -12.93 17.91 6.72
CA LEU A 347 -12.51 17.43 8.03
C LEU A 347 -12.88 18.41 9.15
N SER A 348 -12.66 19.71 8.96
CA SER A 348 -13.04 20.72 9.95
C SER A 348 -14.56 20.81 10.13
N SER A 349 -15.33 20.66 9.05
CA SER A 349 -16.80 20.62 9.10
C SER A 349 -17.31 19.43 9.91
N PHE A 350 -16.71 18.24 9.76
CA PHE A 350 -17.07 17.07 10.56
C PHE A 350 -16.67 17.20 12.03
N ARG A 351 -15.50 17.78 12.31
CA ARG A 351 -15.09 18.10 13.69
C ARG A 351 -16.03 19.10 14.36
N LEU A 352 -16.52 20.10 13.63
CA LEU A 352 -17.50 21.07 14.14
C LEU A 352 -18.84 20.42 14.54
N MET A 353 -19.16 19.24 14.00
CA MET A 353 -20.34 18.47 14.40
C MET A 353 -20.10 17.58 15.63
N GLY A 354 -18.86 17.51 16.13
CA GLY A 354 -18.47 16.52 17.14
C GLY A 354 -18.22 15.11 16.60
N VAL A 355 -18.15 14.93 15.27
CA VAL A 355 -17.85 13.63 14.67
C VAL A 355 -16.34 13.47 14.53
N THR A 356 -15.78 12.45 15.18
CA THR A 356 -14.40 12.04 14.98
C THR A 356 -14.28 11.23 13.69
N ILE A 357 -13.51 11.75 12.74
CA ILE A 357 -13.26 11.11 11.45
C ILE A 357 -11.76 10.88 11.30
N GLN A 358 -11.37 9.65 10.99
CA GLN A 358 -9.99 9.29 10.73
C GLN A 358 -9.58 9.72 9.31
N PRO A 359 -8.28 9.95 9.05
CA PRO A 359 -7.81 10.32 7.72
C PRO A 359 -8.22 9.33 6.61
N ILE A 360 -8.28 8.04 6.92
CA ILE A 360 -8.71 6.98 6.00
C ILE A 360 -10.19 7.07 5.61
N ASP A 361 -11.05 7.49 6.54
CA ASP A 361 -12.48 7.71 6.25
C ASP A 361 -12.68 8.84 5.24
N LEU A 362 -11.84 9.89 5.32
CA LEU A 362 -11.82 10.96 4.33
C LEU A 362 -11.37 10.43 2.96
N ASP A 363 -10.37 9.56 2.89
CA ASP A 363 -9.94 8.96 1.62
C ASP A 363 -11.08 8.19 0.96
N VAL A 364 -11.91 7.48 1.72
CA VAL A 364 -13.09 6.75 1.20
C VAL A 364 -14.14 7.71 0.63
N ILE A 365 -14.43 8.81 1.33
CA ILE A 365 -15.37 9.83 0.84
C ILE A 365 -14.84 10.46 -0.46
N TYR A 366 -13.55 10.80 -0.50
CA TYR A 366 -12.93 11.36 -1.70
C TYR A 366 -12.89 10.33 -2.84
N LYS A 367 -12.64 9.05 -2.57
CA LYS A 367 -12.69 7.99 -3.59
C LYS A 367 -14.02 7.95 -4.36
N ILE A 368 -15.13 8.23 -3.68
CA ILE A 368 -16.48 8.11 -4.27
C ILE A 368 -17.02 9.45 -4.78
N PHE A 369 -16.78 10.54 -4.04
CA PHE A 369 -17.38 11.85 -4.32
C PHE A 369 -16.44 12.84 -5.00
N ASP A 370 -15.13 12.57 -5.06
CA ASP A 370 -14.20 13.33 -5.89
C ASP A 370 -14.19 12.76 -7.31
N HIS A 371 -15.27 13.03 -8.05
CA HIS A 371 -15.46 12.56 -9.42
C HIS A 371 -14.38 13.08 -10.38
N ASP A 372 -13.81 14.25 -10.09
CA ASP A 372 -12.81 14.91 -10.92
C ASP A 372 -11.38 14.58 -10.45
N GLY A 373 -11.23 14.09 -9.21
CA GLY A 373 -10.00 13.67 -8.56
C GLY A 373 -9.02 14.82 -8.29
N ASN A 374 -9.54 16.04 -8.16
CA ASN A 374 -8.78 17.26 -7.92
C ASN A 374 -8.55 17.53 -6.42
N GLY A 375 -8.93 16.58 -5.55
CA GLY A 375 -8.91 16.77 -4.11
C GLY A 375 -10.03 17.69 -3.62
N LEU A 376 -11.08 17.89 -4.42
CA LEU A 376 -12.25 18.68 -4.08
C LEU A 376 -13.53 17.87 -4.30
N ILE A 377 -14.39 17.81 -3.30
CA ILE A 377 -15.71 17.21 -3.43
C ILE A 377 -16.73 18.28 -3.80
N CYS A 378 -17.62 17.97 -4.75
CA CYS A 378 -18.78 18.81 -5.05
C CYS A 378 -19.89 18.55 -4.02
N ALA A 379 -20.14 19.53 -3.16
CA ALA A 379 -21.30 19.53 -2.26
C ALA A 379 -22.47 20.28 -2.91
N GLN A 380 -23.62 19.61 -3.00
CA GLN A 380 -24.87 20.08 -3.61
C GLN A 380 -26.07 19.91 -2.68
#